data_AF-A0A9E1T756-F1
#
_entry.id   AF-A0A9E1T756-F1
#
_cell.length_a   1.000
_cell.length_b   1.000
_cell.length_c   1.000
_cell.angle_alpha   90.00
_cell.angle_beta   90.00
_cell.angle_gamma   90.00
#
_symmetry.space_group_name_H-M   'P 1'
#
loop_
_entity.id
_entity.type
_entity.pdbx_description
1 polymer ?
#
loop_
_entity_poly.entity_id
_entity_poly.type
_entity_poly.pdbx_seq_one_letter_code
_entity_poly.pdbx_strand_id
1 'polypeptide(L)'
;MTNQVETLEFQTDGGLGVRARLGLIVLQTDQTIEHEFAQITGALEDVALYAARIPNAMDVSPETLRQMSVDLPHAVGLLPAQFGFDVVGYACTSGATM
;
A
#
# COMPACT_ATOMS: atom_id res chain seq x y z
N MET A 1 12.90 37.52 -11.35
CA MET A 1 11.49 37.10 -11.20
C MET A 1 11.35 36.56 -9.79
N THR A 2 10.74 37.33 -8.90
CA THR A 2 10.58 36.94 -7.50
C THR A 2 9.42 35.95 -7.42
N ASN A 3 9.71 34.67 -7.18
CA ASN A 3 8.68 33.69 -6.83
C ASN A 3 8.07 34.10 -5.48
N GLN A 4 6.97 34.84 -5.50
CA GLN A 4 6.17 35.06 -4.30
C GLN A 4 5.24 33.87 -4.12
N VAL A 5 5.57 33.00 -3.16
CA VAL A 5 4.64 31.99 -2.63
C VAL A 5 3.82 32.70 -1.54
N GLU A 6 2.52 32.85 -1.78
CA GLU A 6 1.57 33.42 -0.82
C GLU A 6 0.95 32.28 0.00
N THR A 7 0.97 32.39 1.33
CA THR A 7 0.34 31.42 2.24
C THR A 7 -1.02 31.96 2.65
N LEU A 8 -2.08 31.21 2.35
CA LEU A 8 -3.45 31.56 2.73
C LEU A 8 -3.77 31.01 4.13
N GLU A 9 -4.76 31.61 4.80
CA GLU A 9 -5.29 31.04 6.05
C GLU A 9 -6.09 29.77 5.75
N PHE A 10 -5.78 28.67 6.44
CA PHE A 10 -6.51 27.41 6.36
C PHE A 10 -6.48 26.67 7.70
N GLN A 11 -7.40 25.72 7.86
CA GLN A 11 -7.39 24.74 8.94
C GLN A 11 -7.34 23.34 8.33
N THR A 12 -6.54 22.45 8.90
CA THR A 12 -6.48 21.03 8.51
C THR A 12 -7.28 20.20 9.49
N ASP A 13 -7.86 19.11 9.00
CA ASP A 13 -8.39 18.04 9.85
C ASP A 13 -7.26 17.09 10.29
N GLY A 14 -7.63 15.94 10.88
CA GLY A 14 -6.69 14.90 11.28
C GLY A 14 -6.05 14.13 10.11
N GLY A 15 -6.42 14.47 8.87
CA GLY A 15 -6.03 13.75 7.67
C GLY A 15 -6.79 12.45 7.48
N LEU A 16 -6.33 11.66 6.50
CA LEU A 16 -6.92 10.37 6.16
C LEU A 16 -6.39 9.26 7.09
N GLY A 17 -7.29 8.37 7.54
CA GLY A 17 -6.91 7.19 8.31
C GLY A 17 -6.62 7.47 9.78
N VAL A 18 -7.33 8.43 10.41
CA VAL A 18 -7.14 8.78 11.82
C VAL A 18 -7.33 7.58 12.74
N ARG A 19 -8.27 6.69 12.41
CA ARG A 19 -8.52 5.46 13.16
C ARG A 19 -7.51 4.37 12.82
N ALA A 20 -7.21 4.17 11.55
CA ALA A 20 -6.18 3.22 11.11
C ALA A 20 -5.67 3.49 9.69
N ARG A 21 -4.37 3.21 9.47
CA ARG A 21 -3.71 3.24 8.16
C ARG A 21 -3.16 1.86 7.83
N LEU A 22 -3.72 1.25 6.79
CA LEU A 22 -3.38 -0.09 6.33
C LEU A 22 -2.51 0.00 5.08
N GLY A 23 -1.31 -0.56 5.14
CA GLY A 23 -0.49 -0.82 3.96
C GLY A 23 -0.84 -2.16 3.34
N LEU A 24 -0.93 -2.23 2.03
CA LEU A 24 -1.21 -3.47 1.30
C LEU A 24 -0.21 -3.64 0.16
N ILE A 25 0.50 -4.76 0.20
CA ILE A 25 1.41 -5.16 -0.87
C ILE A 25 0.65 -6.13 -1.78
N VAL A 26 0.41 -5.74 -3.03
CA VAL A 26 -0.40 -6.49 -3.99
C VAL A 26 0.43 -6.95 -5.18
N LEU A 27 0.03 -8.03 -5.84
CA LEU A 27 0.71 -8.51 -7.04
C LEU A 27 0.49 -7.53 -8.20
N GLN A 28 1.51 -7.31 -9.03
CA GLN A 28 1.42 -6.48 -10.23
C GLN A 28 0.27 -6.92 -11.14
N THR A 29 -0.04 -8.22 -11.20
CA THR A 29 -1.11 -8.77 -12.03
C THR A 29 -2.47 -8.83 -11.33
N ASP A 30 -2.55 -8.54 -10.03
CA ASP A 30 -3.81 -8.60 -9.29
C ASP A 30 -4.74 -7.44 -9.72
N GLN A 31 -6.01 -7.78 -9.94
CA GLN A 31 -7.06 -6.87 -10.41
C GLN A 31 -8.20 -6.71 -9.41
N THR A 32 -8.30 -7.57 -8.40
CA THR A 32 -9.49 -7.67 -7.55
C THR A 32 -9.23 -7.14 -6.15
N ILE A 33 -8.04 -7.38 -5.59
CA ILE A 33 -7.84 -7.19 -4.15
C ILE A 33 -7.94 -5.73 -3.70
N GLU A 34 -7.45 -4.80 -4.52
CA GLU A 34 -7.60 -3.37 -4.21
C GLU A 34 -9.06 -2.93 -4.24
N HIS A 35 -9.86 -3.46 -5.18
CA HIS A 35 -11.29 -3.19 -5.27
C HIS A 35 -12.05 -3.74 -4.05
N GLU A 36 -11.78 -5.00 -3.70
CA GLU A 36 -12.43 -5.68 -2.58
C GLU A 36 -12.07 -5.05 -1.25
N PHE A 37 -10.79 -4.73 -1.02
CA PHE A 37 -10.37 -4.05 0.20
C PHE A 37 -10.93 -2.63 0.27
N ALA A 38 -11.00 -1.88 -0.83
CA ALA A 38 -11.62 -0.56 -0.84
C ALA A 38 -13.10 -0.60 -0.42
N GLN A 39 -13.84 -1.64 -0.81
CA GLN A 39 -15.22 -1.84 -0.34
C GLN A 39 -15.29 -2.14 1.15
N ILE A 40 -14.39 -2.97 1.67
CA ILE A 40 -14.34 -3.32 3.10
C ILE A 40 -13.94 -2.11 3.94
N THR A 41 -12.83 -1.43 3.59
CA THR A 41 -12.33 -0.29 4.35
C THR A 41 -13.20 0.94 4.20
N GLY A 42 -13.82 1.14 3.02
CA GLY A 42 -14.74 2.24 2.77
C GLY A 42 -16.03 2.17 3.60
N ALA A 43 -16.38 0.99 4.12
CA ALA A 43 -17.48 0.82 5.07
C ALA A 43 -17.08 1.13 6.53
N LEU A 44 -15.80 1.34 6.81
CA LEU A 44 -15.27 1.62 8.14
C LEU A 44 -14.95 3.12 8.28
N GLU A 45 -15.42 3.70 9.38
CA GLU A 45 -15.11 5.10 9.72
C GLU A 45 -13.60 5.29 9.93
N ASP A 46 -13.02 6.28 9.25
CA ASP A 46 -11.63 6.75 9.34
C ASP A 46 -10.53 5.69 9.18
N VAL A 47 -10.78 4.65 8.38
CA VAL A 47 -9.77 3.66 7.99
C VAL A 47 -9.27 3.94 6.57
N ALA A 48 -7.96 4.00 6.41
CA ALA A 48 -7.30 4.29 5.13
C ALA A 48 -6.54 3.08 4.61
N LEU A 49 -6.63 2.84 3.30
CA LEU A 49 -5.91 1.79 2.59
C LEU A 49 -4.90 2.41 1.62
N TYR A 50 -3.66 1.92 1.65
CA TYR A 50 -2.59 2.34 0.75
C TYR A 50 -1.97 1.10 0.13
N ALA A 51 -1.93 1.04 -1.21
CA ALA A 51 -1.41 -0.10 -1.93
C ALA A 51 -0.06 0.20 -2.59
N ALA A 52 0.84 -0.79 -2.60
CA ALA A 52 2.02 -0.82 -3.45
C ALA A 52 2.07 -2.15 -4.20
N ARG A 53 2.42 -2.11 -5.48
CA ARG A 53 2.49 -3.30 -6.35
C ARG A 53 3.89 -3.90 -6.35
N ILE A 54 3.98 -5.22 -6.27
CA ILE A 54 5.24 -5.97 -6.46
C ILE A 54 5.24 -6.66 -7.82
N PRO A 55 6.36 -6.67 -8.55
CA PRO A 55 6.51 -7.49 -9.73
C PRO A 55 6.29 -8.97 -9.41
N ASN A 56 5.49 -9.65 -10.24
CA ASN A 56 5.29 -11.10 -10.12
C ASN A 56 5.35 -11.76 -11.50
N ALA A 57 5.80 -13.01 -11.54
CA ALA A 57 5.71 -13.84 -12.72
C ALA A 57 4.29 -14.36 -12.93
N MET A 58 3.90 -14.60 -14.18
CA MET A 58 2.63 -15.27 -14.51
C MET A 58 2.65 -16.74 -14.10
N ASP A 59 3.82 -17.39 -14.23
CA ASP A 59 4.04 -18.77 -13.82
C ASP A 59 4.64 -18.84 -12.41
N VAL A 60 3.97 -19.62 -11.55
CA VAL A 60 4.40 -19.83 -10.16
C VAL A 60 5.37 -21.00 -10.09
N SER A 61 6.59 -20.74 -9.65
CA SER A 61 7.63 -21.73 -9.38
C SER A 61 8.42 -21.34 -8.11
N PRO A 62 9.16 -22.28 -7.48
CA PRO A 62 9.99 -21.94 -6.32
C PRO A 62 11.02 -20.83 -6.60
N GLU A 63 11.51 -20.74 -7.83
CA GLU A 63 12.45 -19.70 -8.25
C GLU A 63 11.76 -18.34 -8.36
N THR A 64 10.59 -18.28 -9.00
CA THR A 64 9.85 -17.01 -9.15
C THR A 64 9.34 -16.50 -7.81
N LEU A 65 8.91 -17.39 -6.91
CA LEU A 65 8.54 -17.04 -5.54
C LEU A 65 9.73 -16.55 -4.72
N ARG A 66 10.94 -17.11 -4.91
CA ARG A 66 12.15 -16.61 -4.25
C ARG A 66 12.51 -15.21 -4.73
N GLN A 67 12.35 -14.94 -6.02
CA GLN A 67 12.58 -13.62 -6.56
C GLN A 67 11.63 -12.58 -5.95
N MET A 68 10.35 -12.94 -5.75
CA MET A 68 9.39 -12.07 -5.08
C MET A 68 9.82 -11.70 -3.65
N SER A 69 10.44 -12.62 -2.90
CA SER A 69 11.01 -12.33 -1.58
C SER A 69 12.14 -11.29 -1.64
N VAL A 70 12.96 -11.32 -2.70
CA VAL A 70 14.03 -10.34 -2.95
C VAL A 70 13.45 -8.97 -3.32
N ASP A 71 12.35 -8.94 -4.08
CA ASP A 71 11.73 -7.70 -4.56
C ASP A 71 10.84 -7.03 -3.49
N LEU A 72 10.33 -7.81 -2.53
CA LEU A 72 9.38 -7.36 -1.50
C LEU A 72 9.87 -6.13 -0.70
N PRO A 73 11.12 -6.05 -0.20
CA PRO A 73 11.59 -4.88 0.53
C PRO A 73 11.53 -3.58 -0.29
N HIS A 74 11.77 -3.66 -1.61
CA HIS A 74 11.67 -2.49 -2.48
C HIS A 74 10.23 -2.00 -2.59
N ALA A 75 9.28 -2.91 -2.83
CA ALA A 75 7.86 -2.57 -2.92
C ALA A 75 7.31 -2.02 -1.59
N VAL A 76 7.73 -2.59 -0.44
CA VAL A 76 7.38 -2.06 0.88
C VAL A 76 7.96 -0.66 1.09
N GLY A 77 9.16 -0.38 0.58
CA GLY A 77 9.78 0.96 0.65
C GLY A 77 9.01 2.06 -0.10
N LEU A 78 8.08 1.70 -0.99
CA LEU A 78 7.18 2.65 -1.65
C LEU A 78 6.02 3.11 -0.75
N LEU A 79 5.74 2.38 0.35
CA LEU A 79 4.83 2.82 1.40
C LEU A 79 5.58 3.78 2.33
N PRO A 80 5.26 5.09 2.37
CA PRO A 80 6.05 6.06 3.12
C PRO A 80 5.96 5.82 4.62
N ALA A 81 7.08 5.52 5.28
CA ALA A 81 7.12 5.26 6.71
C ALA A 81 6.56 6.42 7.56
N GLN A 82 6.60 7.64 7.03
CA GLN A 82 6.08 8.85 7.67
C GLN A 82 4.56 8.81 7.86
N PHE A 83 3.85 7.95 7.13
CA PHE A 83 2.40 7.79 7.31
C PHE A 83 2.07 7.03 8.59
N GLY A 84 3.03 6.32 9.20
CA GLY A 84 2.81 5.60 10.45
C GLY A 84 1.72 4.53 10.30
N PHE A 85 1.93 3.59 9.38
CA PHE A 85 1.01 2.47 9.15
C PHE A 85 0.87 1.61 10.41
N ASP A 86 -0.38 1.29 10.78
CA ASP A 86 -0.67 0.39 11.90
C ASP A 86 -0.34 -1.06 11.55
N VAL A 87 -0.59 -1.43 10.29
CA VAL A 87 -0.28 -2.75 9.74
C VAL A 87 0.12 -2.64 8.26
N VAL A 88 0.92 -3.61 7.82
CA VAL A 88 1.22 -3.85 6.41
C VAL A 88 0.92 -5.32 6.10
N GLY A 89 0.02 -5.56 5.16
CA GLY A 89 -0.36 -6.90 4.69
C GLY A 89 0.33 -7.24 3.37
N TYR A 90 0.81 -8.48 3.23
CA TYR A 90 1.29 -9.03 1.96
C TYR A 90 0.22 -9.93 1.33
N ALA A 91 -0.30 -9.51 0.19
CA ALA A 91 -1.48 -10.07 -0.43
C ALA A 91 -1.14 -11.12 -1.49
N CYS A 92 -0.40 -12.15 -1.09
CA CYS A 92 -0.04 -13.28 -1.94
C CYS A 92 0.02 -14.58 -1.14
N THR A 93 -0.96 -15.47 -1.33
CA THR A 93 -1.03 -16.75 -0.61
C THR A 93 0.15 -17.66 -0.93
N SER A 94 0.52 -17.81 -2.20
CA SER A 94 1.64 -18.68 -2.63
C SER A 94 3.00 -18.11 -2.22
N GLY A 95 3.18 -16.79 -2.26
CA GLY A 95 4.39 -16.13 -1.79
C GLY A 95 4.56 -16.19 -0.27
N ALA A 96 3.47 -16.34 0.49
CA ALA A 96 3.50 -16.44 1.94
C ALA A 96 3.96 -17.82 2.46
N THR A 97 4.08 -18.83 1.61
CA THR A 97 4.53 -20.18 2.02
C THR A 97 6.04 -20.40 1.87
N MET A 98 6.79 -19.38 1.45
CA MET A 98 8.25 -19.43 1.26
C MET A 98 9.02 -19.14 2.54
#